data_AF-A0A5F0LZF2-F1
#
_entry.id   AF-A0A5F0LZF2-F1
#
_cell.length_a   1.000
_cell.length_b   1.000
_cell.length_c   1.000
_cell.angle_alpha   90.00
_cell.angle_beta   90.00
_cell.angle_gamma   90.00
#
_symmetry.space_group_name_H-M   'P 1'
#
loop_
_entity.id
_entity.type
_entity.pdbx_description
1 polymer ?
#
loop_
_entity_poly.entity_id
_entity_poly.type
_entity_poly.pdbx_seq_one_letter_code
_entity_poly.pdbx_strand_id
1 'polypeptide(L)'
;MKPPSSSSPAPDQSPATVGKVKLTGGISRRHILIGLAALVAEAGFWSNPLFSNAQTPAAPAAAPPPPSPEALAFLNFSKRITGHADLKTDTGVRIEAAMRKTYPDFAAQSSRLGALLQDGQEPKALLAAATDAGLRDLTLAIVAAWYTGTIGKGKQAVVVSYAEALMYQPVSDGQTVPTYCNYGPLWWTKAPPAIRVSAPVAPAPAPAPATTGTPEPKAKT
;
A
#
# COMPACT_ATOMS: atom_id res chain seq x y z
N MET A 1 -15.83 -30.49 45.49
CA MET A 1 -14.37 -30.44 45.25
C MET A 1 -13.92 -29.00 45.48
N LYS A 2 -13.05 -28.78 46.46
CA LYS A 2 -12.66 -27.46 47.02
C LYS A 2 -11.31 -27.04 46.42
N PRO A 3 -11.08 -25.78 46.03
CA PRO A 3 -9.78 -25.35 45.54
C PRO A 3 -8.79 -25.17 46.70
N PRO A 4 -7.50 -25.50 46.54
CA PRO A 4 -6.48 -25.05 47.47
C PRO A 4 -6.00 -23.64 47.10
N SER A 5 -6.03 -22.75 48.11
CA SER A 5 -5.38 -21.45 48.09
C SER A 5 -3.86 -21.62 48.11
N SER A 6 -3.15 -20.88 47.26
CA SER A 6 -1.70 -20.64 47.38
C SER A 6 -1.44 -19.14 47.53
N SER A 7 -0.91 -18.78 48.69
CA SER A 7 -0.48 -17.43 49.05
C SER A 7 0.96 -17.23 48.54
N SER A 8 1.23 -16.17 47.76
CA SER A 8 2.60 -15.72 47.46
C SER A 8 3.06 -14.70 48.51
N PRO A 9 4.30 -14.77 49.03
CA PRO A 9 4.86 -13.75 49.89
C PRO A 9 5.48 -12.60 49.09
N ALA A 10 5.46 -11.41 49.69
CA ALA A 10 6.05 -10.16 49.17
C ALA A 10 7.60 -10.22 49.10
N PRO A 11 8.24 -9.47 48.20
CA PRO A 11 9.69 -9.39 48.15
C PRO A 11 10.25 -8.57 49.32
N ASP A 12 11.23 -9.19 49.98
CA ASP A 12 12.06 -8.68 51.07
C ASP A 12 12.93 -7.51 50.56
N GLN A 13 12.83 -6.35 51.21
CA GLN A 13 13.66 -5.17 50.93
C GLN A 13 14.81 -5.13 51.92
N SER A 14 15.99 -5.58 51.49
CA SER A 14 17.25 -5.32 52.20
C SER A 14 17.98 -4.12 51.58
N PRO A 15 18.49 -3.16 52.39
CA PRO A 15 19.06 -1.91 51.90
C PRO A 15 20.48 -2.10 51.33
N ALA A 16 20.72 -1.55 50.13
CA ALA A 16 22.03 -1.52 49.51
C ALA A 16 22.98 -0.57 50.24
N THR A 17 24.12 -1.09 50.69
CA THR A 17 25.23 -0.37 51.31
C THR A 17 25.83 0.66 50.33
N VAL A 18 25.77 1.95 50.69
CA VAL A 18 26.43 3.03 49.96
C VAL A 18 27.94 2.97 50.24
N GLY A 19 28.71 2.53 49.25
CA GLY A 19 30.17 2.61 49.26
C GLY A 19 30.65 4.06 49.17
N LYS A 20 31.43 4.51 50.15
CA LYS A 20 32.08 5.83 50.15
C LYS A 20 33.21 5.85 49.10
N VAL A 21 33.04 6.65 48.05
CA VAL A 21 34.11 6.92 47.07
C VAL A 21 35.07 7.97 47.65
N LYS A 22 36.36 7.60 47.75
CA LYS A 22 37.44 8.49 48.19
C LYS A 22 38.08 9.13 46.95
N LEU A 23 37.90 10.43 46.74
CA LEU A 23 38.61 11.17 45.68
C LEU A 23 39.99 11.62 46.17
N THR A 24 41.04 11.04 45.60
CA THR A 24 42.40 11.59 45.65
C THR A 24 42.89 11.79 44.22
N GLY A 25 43.11 13.04 43.81
CA GLY A 25 43.69 13.36 42.49
C GLY A 25 43.24 14.73 41.99
N GLY A 26 44.21 15.63 41.74
CA GLY A 26 43.98 17.04 41.41
C GLY A 26 43.04 17.30 40.23
N ILE A 27 42.24 18.35 40.37
CA ILE A 27 41.23 18.76 39.40
C ILE A 27 41.90 19.18 38.09
N SER A 28 41.86 18.31 37.09
CA SER A 28 42.32 18.64 35.73
C SER A 28 41.31 19.56 35.05
N ARG A 29 41.81 20.59 34.33
CA ARG A 29 41.02 21.57 33.55
C ARG A 29 39.95 20.91 32.65
N ARG A 30 40.19 19.67 32.22
CA ARG A 30 39.26 18.85 31.43
C ARG A 30 37.99 18.46 32.19
N HIS A 31 38.08 18.22 33.50
CA HIS A 31 36.92 17.91 34.34
C HIS A 31 36.08 19.15 34.66
N ILE A 32 36.72 20.34 34.76
CA ILE A 32 36.00 21.61 34.91
C ILE A 32 35.21 21.93 33.64
N LEU A 33 35.80 21.75 32.45
CA LEU A 33 35.11 21.98 31.18
C LEU A 33 33.95 21.01 30.92
N ILE A 34 34.09 19.75 31.32
CA ILE A 34 33.00 18.76 31.25
C ILE A 34 31.89 19.10 32.26
N GLY A 35 32.24 19.57 33.46
CA GLY A 35 31.26 20.02 34.46
C GLY A 35 30.49 21.28 34.04
N LEU A 36 31.15 22.23 33.37
CA LEU A 36 30.50 23.46 32.88
C LEU A 36 29.58 23.22 31.68
N ALA A 37 29.89 22.23 30.83
CA ALA A 37 29.03 21.83 29.72
C ALA A 37 27.72 21.14 30.18
N ALA A 38 27.75 20.43 31.32
CA ALA A 38 26.58 19.75 31.85
C ALA A 38 25.51 20.72 32.38
N LEU A 39 25.90 21.86 32.98
CA LEU A 39 24.96 22.84 33.55
C LEU A 39 24.29 23.76 32.52
N VAL A 40 24.89 23.94 31.33
CA VAL A 40 24.26 24.73 30.24
C VAL A 40 23.29 23.87 29.41
N ALA A 41 23.45 22.55 29.42
CA ALA A 41 22.59 21.63 28.68
C ALA A 41 21.19 21.45 29.30
N GLU A 42 21.04 21.60 30.63
CA GLU A 42 19.75 21.38 31.30
C GLU A 42 18.79 22.58 31.21
N ALA A 43 19.30 23.83 31.14
CA ALA A 43 18.45 25.02 31.08
C ALA A 43 17.92 25.36 29.66
N GLY A 44 18.67 24.99 28.62
CA GLY A 44 18.30 25.28 27.22
C GLY A 44 17.30 24.28 26.61
N PHE A 45 17.17 23.09 27.19
CA PHE A 45 16.29 22.05 26.66
C PHE A 45 14.82 22.26 27.06
N TRP A 46 14.56 22.84 28.23
CA TRP A 46 13.21 23.06 28.76
C TRP A 46 12.60 24.43 28.41
N SER A 47 13.42 25.40 27.95
CA SER A 47 12.97 26.76 27.65
C SER A 47 12.65 27.00 26.16
N ASN A 48 12.77 25.97 25.32
CA ASN A 48 12.47 26.08 23.90
C ASN A 48 10.94 25.90 23.67
N PRO A 49 10.19 26.93 23.22
CA PRO A 49 8.73 26.87 23.05
C PRO A 49 8.29 25.85 21.98
N LEU A 50 9.25 25.30 21.22
CA LEU A 50 9.04 24.21 20.28
C LEU A 50 8.69 22.86 20.97
N PHE A 51 9.06 22.66 22.25
CA PHE A 51 8.73 21.44 22.99
C PHE A 51 7.47 21.56 23.85
N SER A 52 7.02 22.76 24.22
CA SER A 52 5.76 22.94 24.96
C SER A 52 4.52 22.54 24.14
N ASN A 53 4.60 22.61 22.81
CA ASN A 53 3.54 22.15 21.92
C ASN A 53 3.53 20.63 21.69
N ALA A 54 4.55 19.89 22.17
CA ALA A 54 4.63 18.44 22.00
C ALA A 54 3.82 17.66 23.06
N GLN A 55 3.25 18.34 24.06
CA GLN A 55 2.57 17.71 25.19
C GLN A 55 1.07 18.03 25.29
N THR A 56 0.47 18.76 24.34
CA THR A 56 -1.00 18.71 24.23
C THR A 56 -1.38 17.27 23.90
N PRO A 57 -2.10 16.55 24.79
CA PRO A 57 -2.66 15.26 24.43
C PRO A 57 -3.51 15.52 23.20
N ALA A 58 -3.21 14.82 22.09
CA ALA A 58 -4.09 14.83 20.95
C ALA A 58 -5.49 14.49 21.47
N ALA A 59 -6.44 15.41 21.32
CA ALA A 59 -7.84 15.12 21.64
C ALA A 59 -8.18 13.79 20.96
N PRO A 60 -8.88 12.86 21.64
CA PRO A 60 -9.18 11.56 21.06
C PRO A 60 -9.82 11.82 19.70
N ALA A 61 -9.11 11.44 18.64
CA ALA A 61 -9.61 11.58 17.29
C ALA A 61 -10.92 10.80 17.25
N ALA A 62 -12.03 11.50 17.02
CA ALA A 62 -13.32 10.86 16.85
C ALA A 62 -13.15 9.75 15.81
N ALA A 63 -13.63 8.55 16.13
CA ALA A 63 -13.57 7.43 15.20
C ALA A 63 -14.15 7.88 13.86
N PRO A 64 -13.49 7.56 12.72
CA PRO A 64 -14.00 7.96 11.42
C PRO A 64 -15.42 7.41 11.26
N PRO A 65 -16.33 8.18 10.64
CA PRO A 65 -17.69 7.70 10.41
C PRO A 65 -17.65 6.41 9.58
N PRO A 66 -18.62 5.50 9.77
CA PRO A 66 -18.70 4.28 8.97
C PRO A 66 -18.83 4.63 7.47
N PRO A 67 -18.35 3.74 6.58
CA PRO A 67 -18.48 3.95 5.14
C PRO A 67 -19.95 4.04 4.72
N SER A 68 -20.25 4.93 3.77
CA SER A 68 -21.62 5.09 3.27
C SER A 68 -22.09 3.87 2.47
N PRO A 69 -23.40 3.66 2.31
CA PRO A 69 -23.93 2.57 1.49
C PRO A 69 -23.42 2.60 0.04
N GLU A 70 -23.25 3.79 -0.54
CA GLU A 70 -22.72 3.97 -1.90
C GLU A 70 -21.26 3.54 -1.99
N ALA A 71 -20.45 3.86 -0.98
CA ALA A 71 -19.06 3.44 -0.91
C ALA A 71 -18.94 1.90 -0.77
N LEU A 72 -19.83 1.29 0.00
CA LEU A 72 -19.90 -0.17 0.13
C LEU A 72 -20.38 -0.84 -1.17
N ALA A 73 -21.37 -0.27 -1.86
CA ALA A 73 -21.83 -0.75 -3.15
C ALA A 73 -20.73 -0.66 -4.22
N PHE A 74 -20.00 0.46 -4.26
CA PHE A 74 -18.82 0.62 -5.10
C PHE A 74 -17.73 -0.42 -4.78
N LEU A 75 -17.45 -0.66 -3.50
CA LEU A 75 -16.46 -1.66 -3.09
C LEU A 75 -16.89 -3.07 -3.53
N ASN A 76 -18.16 -3.43 -3.37
CA ASN A 76 -18.68 -4.72 -3.83
C ASN A 76 -18.55 -4.87 -5.36
N PHE A 77 -18.90 -3.84 -6.12
CA PHE A 77 -18.69 -3.82 -7.56
C PHE A 77 -17.21 -3.98 -7.91
N SER A 78 -16.34 -3.23 -7.23
CA SER A 78 -14.89 -3.25 -7.42
C SER A 78 -14.29 -4.63 -7.18
N LYS A 79 -14.70 -5.32 -6.11
CA LYS A 79 -14.24 -6.68 -5.81
C LYS A 79 -14.62 -7.65 -6.93
N ARG A 80 -15.86 -7.55 -7.42
CA ARG A 80 -16.37 -8.42 -8.49
C ARG A 80 -15.69 -8.15 -9.82
N ILE A 81 -15.53 -6.90 -10.25
CA ILE A 81 -14.94 -6.55 -11.56
C ILE A 81 -13.42 -6.77 -11.60
N THR A 82 -12.73 -6.66 -10.47
CA THR A 82 -11.28 -6.91 -10.41
C THR A 82 -10.96 -8.38 -10.17
N GLY A 83 -11.91 -9.16 -9.62
CA GLY A 83 -11.66 -10.54 -9.19
C GLY A 83 -10.95 -10.64 -7.84
N HIS A 84 -10.78 -9.54 -7.11
CA HIS A 84 -10.11 -9.50 -5.80
C HIS A 84 -11.14 -9.37 -4.67
N ALA A 85 -11.30 -10.40 -3.83
CA ALA A 85 -12.24 -10.38 -2.71
C ALA A 85 -11.74 -9.57 -1.50
N ASP A 86 -10.42 -9.40 -1.40
CA ASP A 86 -9.65 -8.85 -0.28
C ASP A 86 -9.34 -7.34 -0.42
N LEU A 87 -10.00 -6.65 -1.35
CA LEU A 87 -9.87 -5.19 -1.47
C LEU A 87 -10.20 -4.49 -0.15
N LYS A 88 -9.29 -3.62 0.28
CA LYS A 88 -9.40 -2.86 1.54
C LYS A 88 -10.52 -1.83 1.47
N THR A 89 -11.35 -1.81 2.51
CA THR A 89 -12.49 -0.90 2.62
C THR A 89 -12.06 0.56 2.59
N ASP A 90 -11.04 0.95 3.37
CA ASP A 90 -10.57 2.35 3.43
C ASP A 90 -10.10 2.87 2.07
N THR A 91 -9.39 2.02 1.32
CA THR A 91 -8.91 2.33 -0.03
C THR A 91 -10.08 2.47 -1.00
N GLY A 92 -11.06 1.57 -0.90
CA GLY A 92 -12.31 1.66 -1.67
C GLY A 92 -13.06 2.97 -1.43
N VAL A 93 -13.23 3.37 -0.16
CA VAL A 93 -13.87 4.64 0.21
C VAL A 93 -13.13 5.85 -0.40
N ARG A 94 -11.79 5.84 -0.37
CA ARG A 94 -10.99 6.93 -0.94
C ARG A 94 -11.06 6.97 -2.47
N ILE A 95 -11.03 5.82 -3.14
CA ILE A 95 -11.16 5.74 -4.60
C ILE A 95 -12.54 6.24 -5.02
N GLU A 96 -13.60 5.80 -4.34
CA GLU A 96 -14.97 6.21 -4.62
C GLU A 96 -15.17 7.73 -4.44
N ALA A 97 -14.62 8.30 -3.36
CA ALA A 97 -14.62 9.74 -3.15
C ALA A 97 -13.83 10.51 -4.22
N ALA A 98 -12.69 9.99 -4.67
CA ALA A 98 -11.90 10.60 -5.74
C ALA A 98 -12.61 10.51 -7.10
N MET A 99 -13.30 9.40 -7.38
CA MET A 99 -14.10 9.19 -8.57
C MET A 99 -15.25 10.20 -8.65
N ARG A 100 -16.01 10.42 -7.56
CA ARG A 100 -17.06 11.46 -7.51
C ARG A 100 -16.55 12.86 -7.86
N LYS A 101 -15.33 13.19 -7.43
CA LYS A 101 -14.71 14.49 -7.72
C LYS A 101 -14.21 14.60 -9.16
N THR A 102 -13.85 13.47 -9.78
CA THR A 102 -13.24 13.41 -11.11
C THR A 102 -14.28 13.29 -12.22
N TYR A 103 -15.37 12.55 -11.99
CA TYR A 103 -16.40 12.26 -12.99
C TYR A 103 -17.75 12.81 -12.52
N PRO A 104 -18.31 13.84 -13.21
CA PRO A 104 -19.55 14.50 -12.78
C PRO A 104 -20.76 13.55 -12.63
N ASP A 105 -20.90 12.57 -13.53
CA ASP A 105 -22.03 11.63 -13.54
C ASP A 105 -21.78 10.36 -12.72
N PHE A 106 -20.68 10.30 -11.96
CA PHE A 106 -20.24 9.09 -11.27
C PHE A 106 -21.30 8.51 -10.35
N ALA A 107 -21.99 9.34 -9.57
CA ALA A 107 -22.97 8.85 -8.59
C ALA A 107 -24.10 8.06 -9.27
N ALA A 108 -24.65 8.61 -10.35
CA ALA A 108 -25.71 7.96 -11.13
C ALA A 108 -25.18 6.70 -11.85
N GLN A 109 -24.01 6.78 -12.48
CA GLN A 109 -23.42 5.67 -13.22
C GLN A 109 -22.96 4.53 -12.31
N SER A 110 -22.41 4.83 -11.12
CA SER A 110 -22.00 3.85 -10.11
C SER A 110 -23.19 3.06 -9.57
N SER A 111 -24.33 3.73 -9.32
CA SER A 111 -25.57 3.04 -8.94
C SER A 111 -26.03 2.07 -10.03
N ARG A 112 -25.98 2.49 -11.31
CA ARG A 112 -26.29 1.62 -12.45
C ARG A 112 -25.31 0.44 -12.57
N LEU A 113 -24.02 0.63 -12.31
CA LEU A 113 -23.03 -0.46 -12.27
C LEU A 113 -23.33 -1.46 -11.15
N GLY A 114 -23.71 -0.96 -9.96
CA GLY A 114 -24.12 -1.81 -8.84
C GLY A 114 -25.33 -2.69 -9.17
N ALA A 115 -26.29 -2.16 -9.93
CA ALA A 115 -27.48 -2.91 -10.37
C ALA A 115 -27.19 -4.04 -11.37
N LEU A 116 -26.00 -4.06 -11.99
CA LEU A 116 -25.59 -5.13 -12.91
C LEU A 116 -24.99 -6.35 -12.19
N LEU A 117 -24.74 -6.25 -10.88
CA LEU A 117 -24.12 -7.32 -10.11
C LEU A 117 -25.03 -8.55 -10.01
N GLN A 118 -24.45 -9.70 -10.33
CA GLN A 118 -25.06 -11.00 -10.09
C GLN A 118 -24.15 -11.87 -9.21
N ASP A 119 -24.75 -12.77 -8.44
CA ASP A 119 -24.00 -13.71 -7.61
C ASP A 119 -23.19 -14.67 -8.49
N GLY A 120 -21.96 -14.97 -8.05
CA GLY A 120 -21.06 -15.86 -8.79
C GLY A 120 -20.60 -15.36 -10.17
N GLN A 121 -20.91 -14.13 -10.55
CA GLN A 121 -20.56 -13.61 -11.87
C GLN A 121 -19.04 -13.48 -12.06
N GLU A 122 -18.54 -13.90 -13.22
CA GLU A 122 -17.15 -13.73 -13.61
C GLU A 122 -16.85 -12.28 -14.01
N PRO A 123 -15.64 -11.73 -13.75
CA PRO A 123 -15.27 -10.36 -14.10
C PRO A 123 -15.52 -10.02 -15.58
N LYS A 124 -15.22 -10.96 -16.49
CA LYS A 124 -15.43 -10.79 -17.93
C LYS A 124 -16.91 -10.61 -18.29
N ALA A 125 -17.80 -11.35 -17.63
CA ALA A 125 -19.24 -11.24 -17.85
C ALA A 125 -19.79 -9.92 -17.31
N LEU A 126 -19.30 -9.47 -16.14
CA LEU A 126 -19.68 -8.17 -15.60
C LEU A 126 -19.21 -7.00 -16.49
N LEU A 127 -18.00 -7.08 -17.05
CA LEU A 127 -17.51 -6.08 -18.01
C LEU A 127 -18.36 -6.05 -19.29
N ALA A 128 -18.79 -7.21 -19.78
CA ALA A 128 -19.70 -7.29 -20.94
C ALA A 128 -21.05 -6.62 -20.61
N ALA A 129 -21.68 -6.96 -19.48
CA ALA A 129 -22.93 -6.35 -19.05
C ALA A 129 -22.82 -4.82 -18.87
N ALA A 130 -21.71 -4.34 -18.28
CA ALA A 130 -21.45 -2.91 -18.17
C ALA A 130 -21.24 -2.25 -19.54
N THR A 131 -20.66 -2.96 -20.50
CA THR A 131 -20.49 -2.48 -21.88
C THR A 131 -21.84 -2.33 -22.57
N ASP A 132 -22.72 -3.32 -22.48
CA ASP A 132 -24.06 -3.28 -23.06
C ASP A 132 -24.92 -2.17 -22.44
N ALA A 133 -24.67 -1.83 -21.18
CA ALA A 133 -25.32 -0.70 -20.48
C ALA A 133 -24.73 0.69 -20.82
N GLY A 134 -23.70 0.76 -21.67
CA GLY A 134 -23.01 2.01 -22.02
C GLY A 134 -22.09 2.55 -20.93
N LEU A 135 -21.63 1.70 -20.00
CA LEU A 135 -20.82 2.08 -18.83
C LEU A 135 -19.36 1.59 -18.92
N ARG A 136 -18.96 1.03 -20.06
CA ARG A 136 -17.62 0.43 -20.28
C ARG A 136 -16.48 1.33 -19.83
N ASP A 137 -16.50 2.60 -20.24
CA ASP A 137 -15.39 3.52 -19.98
C ASP A 137 -15.26 3.83 -18.48
N LEU A 138 -16.38 3.99 -17.77
CA LEU A 138 -16.35 4.12 -16.31
C LEU A 138 -15.84 2.83 -15.65
N THR A 139 -16.30 1.67 -16.09
CA THR A 139 -15.83 0.38 -15.55
C THR A 139 -14.32 0.22 -15.71
N LEU A 140 -13.79 0.55 -16.89
CA LEU A 140 -12.34 0.52 -17.13
C LEU A 140 -11.59 1.56 -16.30
N ALA A 141 -12.17 2.75 -16.08
CA ALA A 141 -11.58 3.73 -15.17
C ALA A 141 -11.51 3.22 -13.72
N ILE A 142 -12.55 2.52 -13.24
CA ILE A 142 -12.56 1.89 -11.92
C ILE A 142 -11.47 0.82 -11.82
N VAL A 143 -11.36 -0.07 -12.82
CA VAL A 143 -10.29 -1.07 -12.87
C VAL A 143 -8.91 -0.40 -12.87
N ALA A 144 -8.71 0.62 -13.72
CA ALA A 144 -7.46 1.36 -13.78
C ALA A 144 -7.09 2.01 -12.44
N ALA A 145 -8.07 2.56 -11.71
CA ALA A 145 -7.86 3.15 -10.40
C ALA A 145 -7.36 2.14 -9.37
N TRP A 146 -7.88 0.91 -9.38
CA TRP A 146 -7.39 -0.16 -8.49
C TRP A 146 -6.01 -0.66 -8.88
N TYR A 147 -5.76 -0.84 -10.19
CA TYR A 147 -4.49 -1.37 -10.67
C TYR A 147 -3.34 -0.39 -10.54
N THR A 148 -3.60 0.91 -10.74
CA THR A 148 -2.55 1.94 -10.74
C THR A 148 -2.56 2.80 -9.49
N GLY A 149 -3.62 2.73 -8.68
CA GLY A 149 -3.79 3.61 -7.53
C GLY A 149 -4.12 5.06 -7.87
N THR A 150 -4.35 5.36 -9.15
CA THR A 150 -4.47 6.72 -9.68
C THR A 150 -5.78 6.89 -10.44
N ILE A 151 -6.46 8.02 -10.22
CA ILE A 151 -7.72 8.36 -10.88
C ILE A 151 -7.50 9.59 -11.77
N GLY A 152 -8.07 9.59 -12.97
CA GLY A 152 -7.95 10.70 -13.91
C GLY A 152 -6.64 10.66 -14.73
N LYS A 153 -6.31 11.78 -15.37
CA LYS A 153 -5.13 11.89 -16.26
C LYS A 153 -4.49 13.27 -16.15
N GLY A 154 -3.21 13.35 -16.51
CA GLY A 154 -2.46 14.60 -16.58
C GLY A 154 -2.37 15.30 -15.22
N LYS A 155 -2.43 16.63 -15.22
CA LYS A 155 -2.29 17.45 -14.01
C LYS A 155 -3.43 17.29 -12.99
N GLN A 156 -4.55 16.70 -13.41
CA GLN A 156 -5.72 16.45 -12.56
C GLN A 156 -5.74 15.02 -12.01
N ALA A 157 -4.70 14.22 -12.28
CA ALA A 157 -4.62 12.87 -11.75
C ALA A 157 -4.47 12.88 -10.22
N VAL A 158 -5.26 12.06 -9.54
CA VAL A 158 -5.24 11.92 -8.09
C VAL A 158 -4.68 10.55 -7.72
N VAL A 159 -3.57 10.51 -6.99
CA VAL A 159 -3.03 9.28 -6.42
C VAL A 159 -3.74 9.01 -5.09
N VAL A 160 -4.42 7.88 -4.99
CA VAL A 160 -5.15 7.45 -3.79
C VAL A 160 -4.39 6.39 -3.01
N SER A 161 -3.76 5.44 -3.69
CA SER A 161 -2.98 4.38 -3.05
C SER A 161 -1.82 3.96 -3.92
N TYR A 162 -0.59 4.14 -3.44
CA TYR A 162 0.59 3.72 -4.19
C TYR A 162 1.02 2.30 -3.82
N ALA A 163 1.21 2.03 -2.53
CA ALA A 163 1.68 0.74 -2.05
C ALA A 163 0.69 -0.42 -2.29
N GLU A 164 -0.61 -0.14 -2.33
CA GLU A 164 -1.66 -1.17 -2.44
C GLU A 164 -2.19 -1.32 -3.88
N ALA A 165 -1.58 -0.65 -4.85
CA ALA A 165 -1.98 -0.75 -6.25
C ALA A 165 -1.85 -2.21 -6.75
N LEU A 166 -2.91 -2.75 -7.35
CA LEU A 166 -2.99 -4.17 -7.66
C LEU A 166 -1.92 -4.63 -8.65
N MET A 167 -1.38 -3.74 -9.49
CA MET A 167 -0.32 -4.10 -10.45
C MET A 167 0.96 -4.64 -9.79
N TYR A 168 1.19 -4.33 -8.51
CA TYR A 168 2.37 -4.83 -7.79
C TYR A 168 2.17 -6.22 -7.19
N GLN A 169 0.92 -6.66 -6.98
CA GLN A 169 0.62 -7.95 -6.33
C GLN A 169 1.21 -9.16 -7.06
N PRO A 170 1.10 -9.29 -8.41
CA PRO A 170 1.58 -10.47 -9.13
C PRO A 170 3.09 -10.72 -9.04
N VAL A 171 3.88 -9.69 -8.68
CA VAL A 171 5.35 -9.75 -8.61
C VAL A 171 5.88 -9.55 -7.18
N SER A 172 5.00 -9.53 -6.19
CA SER A 172 5.33 -9.16 -4.81
C SER A 172 6.28 -10.15 -4.09
N ASP A 173 6.45 -11.35 -4.63
CA ASP A 173 7.39 -12.37 -4.14
C ASP A 173 8.83 -12.14 -4.61
N GLY A 174 9.02 -11.41 -5.70
CA GLY A 174 10.33 -11.15 -6.32
C GLY A 174 10.68 -9.68 -6.50
N GLN A 175 9.73 -8.75 -6.32
CA GLN A 175 9.91 -7.33 -6.60
C GLN A 175 9.27 -6.48 -5.50
N THR A 176 10.01 -5.49 -5.01
CA THR A 176 9.44 -4.48 -4.12
C THR A 176 8.65 -3.43 -4.91
N VAL A 177 7.63 -2.87 -4.26
CA VAL A 177 7.03 -1.62 -4.72
C VAL A 177 8.15 -0.56 -4.79
N PRO A 178 8.27 0.22 -5.87
CA PRO A 178 9.35 1.20 -5.99
C PRO A 178 9.33 2.16 -4.80
N THR A 179 10.51 2.66 -4.39
CA THR A 179 10.71 3.47 -3.17
C THR A 179 10.56 2.75 -1.82
N TYR A 180 10.05 1.50 -1.80
CA TYR A 180 10.00 0.67 -0.59
C TYR A 180 11.19 -0.30 -0.52
N CYS A 181 12.01 -0.14 0.51
CA CYS A 181 13.21 -0.94 0.76
C CYS A 181 12.90 -2.14 1.68
N ASN A 182 12.37 -3.23 1.14
CA ASN A 182 11.88 -4.35 1.97
C ASN A 182 12.89 -5.48 2.21
N TYR A 183 13.93 -5.62 1.38
CA TYR A 183 14.82 -6.78 1.39
C TYR A 183 16.28 -6.49 1.77
N GLY A 184 16.58 -5.28 2.27
CA GLY A 184 17.93 -4.85 2.60
C GLY A 184 18.81 -4.58 1.36
N PRO A 185 20.09 -4.19 1.54
CA PRO A 185 20.99 -3.92 0.42
C PRO A 185 21.30 -5.20 -0.38
N LEU A 186 21.54 -5.03 -1.69
CA LEU A 186 21.94 -6.10 -2.62
C LEU A 186 20.96 -7.27 -2.74
N TRP A 187 19.68 -7.11 -2.34
CA TRP A 187 18.71 -8.20 -2.39
C TRP A 187 18.51 -8.81 -3.79
N TRP A 188 18.70 -8.00 -4.83
CA TRP A 188 18.55 -8.36 -6.23
C TRP A 188 19.62 -9.30 -6.78
N THR A 189 20.67 -9.62 -6.00
CA THR A 189 21.68 -10.62 -6.42
C THR A 189 21.22 -12.06 -6.21
N LYS A 190 20.14 -12.28 -5.47
CA LYS A 190 19.52 -13.60 -5.32
C LYS A 190 18.75 -13.97 -6.58
N ALA A 191 18.69 -15.26 -6.88
CA ALA A 191 17.85 -15.75 -7.97
C ALA A 191 16.38 -15.36 -7.69
N PRO A 192 15.63 -14.93 -8.72
CA PRO A 192 14.21 -14.63 -8.56
C PRO A 192 13.43 -15.92 -8.21
N PRO A 193 12.26 -15.80 -7.56
CA PRO A 193 11.38 -16.94 -7.33
C PRO A 193 11.05 -17.68 -8.64
N ALA A 194 10.80 -18.98 -8.54
CA ALA A 194 10.42 -19.77 -9.70
C ALA A 194 9.08 -19.27 -10.29
N ILE A 195 9.09 -18.95 -11.59
CA ILE A 195 7.90 -18.50 -12.32
C ILE A 195 6.93 -19.69 -12.43
N ARG A 196 5.79 -19.63 -11.73
CA ARG A 196 4.72 -20.66 -11.80
C ARG A 196 3.82 -20.48 -13.03
N VAL A 197 4.41 -20.18 -14.18
CA VAL A 197 3.69 -20.03 -15.45
C VAL A 197 4.13 -21.15 -16.38
N SER A 198 3.16 -21.74 -17.09
CA SER A 198 3.45 -22.70 -18.15
C SER A 198 4.45 -22.13 -19.14
N ALA A 199 5.33 -22.98 -19.69
CA ALA A 199 6.26 -22.57 -20.73
C ALA A 199 5.51 -21.82 -21.85
N PRO A 200 6.11 -20.77 -22.45
CA PRO A 200 5.50 -20.07 -23.57
C PRO A 200 5.02 -21.07 -24.62
N VAL A 201 3.78 -20.94 -25.07
CA VAL A 201 3.30 -21.71 -26.22
C VAL A 201 4.28 -21.46 -27.36
N ALA A 202 4.90 -22.52 -27.86
CA ALA A 202 5.83 -22.42 -28.98
C ALA A 202 5.11 -21.69 -30.12
N PRO A 203 5.76 -20.72 -30.80
CA PRO A 203 5.16 -20.05 -31.94
C PRO A 203 4.65 -21.10 -32.93
N ALA A 204 3.41 -20.92 -33.41
CA ALA A 204 2.92 -21.74 -34.51
C ALA A 204 3.94 -21.66 -35.65
N PRO A 205 4.27 -22.79 -36.33
CA PRO A 205 5.22 -22.76 -37.42
C PRO A 205 4.78 -21.72 -38.44
N ALA A 206 5.67 -20.80 -38.78
CA ALA A 206 5.40 -19.79 -39.78
C ALA A 206 4.97 -20.49 -41.08
N PRO A 207 3.89 -20.06 -41.74
CA PRO A 207 3.55 -20.57 -43.06
C PRO A 207 4.76 -20.38 -43.98
N ALA A 208 5.03 -21.38 -44.83
CA ALA A 208 6.15 -21.33 -45.76
C ALA A 208 6.12 -20.00 -46.53
N PRO A 209 7.28 -19.34 -46.75
CA PRO A 209 7.33 -18.11 -47.53
C PRO A 209 6.61 -18.33 -48.85
N ALA A 210 5.72 -17.40 -49.22
CA ALA A 210 5.13 -17.42 -50.55
C ALA A 210 6.27 -17.36 -51.56
N THR A 211 6.51 -18.47 -52.27
CA THR A 211 7.46 -18.50 -53.38
C THR A 211 6.85 -17.65 -54.47
N THR A 212 7.30 -16.40 -54.59
CA THR A 212 7.04 -15.61 -55.78
C THR A 212 7.85 -16.29 -56.88
N GLY A 213 7.17 -17.07 -57.71
CA GLY A 213 7.80 -17.73 -58.86
C GLY A 213 8.58 -16.70 -59.67
N THR A 214 9.82 -17.04 -60.01
CA THR A 214 10.66 -16.27 -60.92
C THR A 214 9.89 -16.02 -62.22
N PRO A 215 9.74 -14.78 -62.70
CA PRO A 215 9.10 -14.53 -63.99
C PRO A 215 9.95 -15.15 -65.09
N GLU A 216 9.33 -15.99 -65.92
CA GLU A 216 9.95 -16.60 -67.10
C GLU A 216 10.41 -15.49 -68.07
N PRO A 217 11.67 -15.49 -68.53
CA PRO A 217 12.17 -14.45 -69.41
C PRO A 217 11.56 -14.59 -70.81
N LYS A 218 10.83 -13.56 -71.25
CA LYS A 218 10.27 -13.51 -72.61
C LYS A 218 11.38 -13.49 -73.66
N ALA A 219 11.31 -14.42 -74.61
CA ALA A 219 12.19 -14.51 -75.76
C ALA A 219 12.14 -13.23 -76.61
N LYS A 220 13.31 -12.74 -77.04
CA LYS A 220 13.43 -11.67 -78.02
C LYS A 220 13.45 -12.26 -79.44
N THR A 221 12.57 -11.71 -80.28
CA THR A 221 12.56 -11.85 -81.75
C THR A 221 13.76 -11.16 -82.37
#